data_AF-A0A3L6JCS7-F1
#
_entry.id   AF-A0A3L6JCS7-F1
#
_cell.length_a   1.000
_cell.length_b   1.000
_cell.length_c   1.000
_cell.angle_alpha   90.00
_cell.angle_beta   90.00
_cell.angle_gamma   90.00
#
_symmetry.space_group_name_H-M   'P 1'
#
loop_
_entity.id
_entity.type
_entity.pdbx_description
1 polymer ?
#
loop_
_entity_poly.entity_id
_entity_poly.type
_entity_poly.pdbx_seq_one_letter_code
_entity_poly.pdbx_strand_id
1 'polypeptide(L)'
;MESQRSTEMTRMGRNVNAVFLFAGVSVLLLAVLLKLLYGDNSFKIFVGVSEAVSALLASLIGIGAFARGGLARDDGFRLMNLAISVGLVFFFVADVAEYALSSVPQGAQLSFAVYLIQVCGLLFWIIGIAAYLRASNEVLGYVSTRVMWTASVASSILFSSLMLLWETVRGSHPDLFSLASRAPILFGLAFVAISMAALFWIFRTGRLSLPMGLGFTGVFLFLIQNFASQVLLESLTPYMQILAAEAYLILGASLSAAALLQRPSIASSPIDGNHGAPLPPTAGA
;
A
#
# COMPACT_ATOMS: atom_id res chain seq x y z
N MET A 1 -5.46 -31.52 -15.61
CA MET A 1 -6.32 -30.37 -15.24
C MET A 1 -5.59 -29.29 -14.43
N GLU A 2 -4.67 -29.62 -13.51
CA GLU A 2 -3.92 -28.61 -12.73
C GLU A 2 -3.03 -27.69 -13.59
N SER A 3 -2.39 -28.22 -14.64
CA SER A 3 -1.54 -27.43 -15.55
C SER A 3 -2.32 -26.33 -16.30
N GLN A 4 -3.53 -26.63 -16.80
CA GLN A 4 -4.38 -25.64 -17.46
C GLN A 4 -4.86 -24.54 -16.49
N ARG A 5 -5.21 -24.91 -15.25
CA ARG A 5 -5.62 -23.93 -14.21
C ARG A 5 -4.50 -23.00 -13.77
N SER A 6 -3.29 -23.53 -13.62
CA SER A 6 -2.10 -22.72 -13.33
C SER A 6 -1.87 -21.67 -14.43
N THR A 7 -2.12 -22.06 -15.69
CA THR A 7 -1.96 -21.19 -16.85
C THR A 7 -3.02 -20.08 -16.89
N GLU A 8 -4.29 -20.38 -16.56
CA GLU A 8 -5.37 -19.38 -16.53
C GLU A 8 -5.23 -18.36 -15.40
N MET A 9 -4.87 -18.80 -14.19
CA MET A 9 -4.63 -17.88 -13.08
C MET A 9 -3.45 -16.94 -13.36
N THR A 10 -2.39 -17.44 -14.00
CA THR A 10 -1.25 -16.62 -14.43
C THR A 10 -1.67 -15.59 -15.49
N ARG A 11 -2.55 -15.95 -16.43
CA ARG A 11 -3.09 -15.02 -17.44
C ARG A 11 -3.96 -13.92 -16.80
N MET A 12 -4.86 -14.27 -15.88
CA MET A 12 -5.70 -13.28 -15.19
C MET A 12 -4.87 -12.29 -14.37
N GLY A 13 -3.90 -12.78 -13.59
CA GLY A 13 -3.01 -11.90 -12.81
C GLY A 13 -2.19 -10.96 -13.70
N ARG A 14 -1.70 -11.45 -14.84
CA ARG A 14 -0.97 -10.63 -15.82
C ARG A 14 -1.84 -9.54 -16.42
N ASN A 15 -3.11 -9.84 -16.75
CA ASN A 15 -4.03 -8.87 -17.33
C ASN A 15 -4.37 -7.75 -16.32
N VAL A 16 -4.60 -8.09 -15.06
CA VAL A 16 -4.88 -7.10 -14.01
C VAL A 16 -3.69 -6.15 -13.83
N ASN A 17 -2.47 -6.67 -13.74
CA ASN A 17 -1.27 -5.83 -13.61
C ASN A 17 -1.04 -4.93 -14.81
N ALA A 18 -1.32 -5.43 -16.03
CA ALA A 18 -1.21 -4.64 -17.24
C ALA A 18 -2.17 -3.43 -17.23
N VAL A 19 -3.37 -3.59 -16.65
CA VAL A 19 -4.34 -2.48 -16.50
C VAL A 19 -3.78 -1.38 -15.60
N PHE A 20 -3.17 -1.72 -14.46
CA PHE A 20 -2.60 -0.71 -13.56
C PHE A 20 -1.35 -0.03 -14.14
N LEU A 21 -0.48 -0.77 -14.81
CA LEU A 21 0.67 -0.17 -15.52
C LEU A 21 0.21 0.75 -16.63
N PHE A 22 -0.78 0.33 -17.42
CA PHE A 22 -1.37 1.17 -18.46
C PHE A 22 -2.03 2.42 -17.87
N ALA A 23 -2.72 2.29 -16.73
CA ALA A 23 -3.31 3.42 -16.02
C ALA A 23 -2.23 4.42 -15.58
N GLY A 24 -1.13 3.96 -14.98
CA GLY A 24 -0.02 4.83 -14.56
C GLY A 24 0.61 5.58 -15.74
N VAL A 25 0.95 4.86 -16.81
CA VAL A 25 1.48 5.46 -18.05
C VAL A 25 0.48 6.45 -18.65
N SER A 26 -0.82 6.15 -18.61
CA SER A 26 -1.86 7.05 -19.10
C SER A 26 -1.96 8.34 -18.26
N VAL A 27 -1.83 8.26 -16.93
CA VAL A 27 -1.79 9.43 -16.05
C VAL A 27 -0.58 10.30 -16.40
N LEU A 28 0.60 9.73 -16.56
CA LEU A 28 1.81 10.46 -16.96
C LEU A 28 1.65 11.15 -18.32
N LEU A 29 1.19 10.41 -19.34
CA LEU A 29 0.99 10.95 -20.68
C LEU A 29 -0.04 12.07 -20.70
N LEU A 30 -1.16 11.90 -19.98
CA LEU A 30 -2.20 12.92 -19.89
C LEU A 30 -1.70 14.16 -19.13
N ALA A 31 -0.90 13.98 -18.08
CA ALA A 31 -0.28 15.09 -17.34
C ALA A 31 0.63 15.91 -18.25
N VAL A 32 1.50 15.25 -19.04
CA VAL A 32 2.38 15.92 -20.02
C VAL A 32 1.56 16.65 -21.09
N LEU A 33 0.53 16.00 -21.65
CA LEU A 33 -0.35 16.61 -22.65
C LEU A 33 -1.04 17.87 -22.10
N LEU A 34 -1.59 17.80 -20.89
CA LEU A 34 -2.28 18.93 -20.25
C LEU A 34 -1.33 20.09 -19.98
N LYS A 35 -0.10 19.79 -19.52
CA LYS A 35 0.94 20.81 -19.32
C LYS A 35 1.29 21.54 -20.63
N LEU A 36 1.39 20.80 -21.73
CA LEU A 36 1.75 21.36 -23.04
C LEU A 36 0.61 22.14 -23.70
N LEU A 37 -0.64 21.67 -23.57
CA LEU A 37 -1.79 22.24 -24.30
C LEU A 37 -2.57 23.30 -23.50
N TYR A 38 -2.65 23.16 -22.18
CA TYR A 38 -3.56 23.95 -21.32
C TYR A 38 -2.84 24.69 -20.18
N GLY A 39 -1.51 24.61 -20.12
CA GLY A 39 -0.67 25.32 -19.16
C GLY A 39 -0.73 24.79 -17.73
N ASP A 40 -0.15 25.57 -16.82
CA ASP A 40 0.22 25.13 -15.46
C ASP A 40 -0.98 24.85 -14.55
N ASN A 41 -2.05 25.63 -14.69
CA ASN A 41 -3.22 25.49 -13.81
C ASN A 41 -3.95 24.17 -14.07
N SER A 42 -4.21 23.85 -15.33
CA SER A 42 -4.86 22.59 -15.73
C SER A 42 -4.04 21.38 -15.32
N PHE A 43 -2.72 21.45 -15.49
CA PHE A 43 -1.78 20.44 -15.04
C PHE A 43 -1.84 20.23 -13.52
N LYS A 44 -1.75 21.29 -12.71
CA LYS A 44 -1.81 21.20 -11.24
C LYS A 44 -3.13 20.60 -10.74
N ILE A 45 -4.26 21.04 -11.31
CA ILE A 45 -5.59 20.50 -10.98
C ILE A 45 -5.66 19.01 -11.30
N PHE A 46 -5.22 18.62 -12.50
CA PHE A 46 -5.25 17.24 -12.92
C PHE A 46 -4.42 16.34 -12.01
N VAL A 47 -3.17 16.72 -11.72
CA VAL A 47 -2.30 15.86 -10.93
C VAL A 47 -2.84 15.72 -9.50
N GLY A 48 -3.26 16.81 -8.85
CA GLY A 48 -3.85 16.75 -7.51
C GLY A 48 -5.11 15.87 -7.44
N VAL A 49 -5.98 15.92 -8.46
CA VAL A 49 -7.15 15.02 -8.53
C VAL A 49 -6.72 13.57 -8.80
N SER A 50 -5.74 13.35 -9.68
CA SER A 50 -5.29 12.01 -10.06
C SER A 50 -4.65 11.25 -8.89
N GLU A 51 -3.91 11.95 -8.03
CA GLU A 51 -3.32 11.41 -6.81
C GLU A 51 -4.40 10.89 -5.86
N ALA A 52 -5.34 11.77 -5.47
CA ALA A 52 -6.44 11.42 -4.57
C ALA A 52 -7.33 10.30 -5.14
N VAL A 53 -7.71 10.37 -6.43
CA VAL A 53 -8.54 9.34 -7.06
C VAL A 53 -7.82 7.99 -7.08
N SER A 54 -6.50 7.97 -7.33
CA SER A 54 -5.71 6.73 -7.34
C SER A 54 -5.66 6.10 -5.94
N ALA A 55 -5.45 6.90 -4.89
CA ALA A 55 -5.50 6.43 -3.50
C ALA A 55 -6.87 5.82 -3.14
N LEU A 56 -7.95 6.51 -3.52
CA LEU A 56 -9.32 6.04 -3.28
C LEU A 56 -9.61 4.72 -4.02
N LEU A 57 -9.27 4.63 -5.30
CA LEU A 57 -9.50 3.42 -6.09
C LEU A 57 -8.74 2.22 -5.52
N ALA A 58 -7.46 2.40 -5.19
CA ALA A 58 -6.64 1.36 -4.57
C ALA A 58 -7.22 0.92 -3.21
N SER A 59 -7.69 1.88 -2.41
CA SER A 59 -8.35 1.60 -1.14
C SER A 59 -9.63 0.77 -1.32
N LEU A 60 -10.52 1.18 -2.22
CA LEU A 60 -11.80 0.50 -2.47
C LEU A 60 -11.60 -0.93 -2.95
N ILE A 61 -10.61 -1.17 -3.81
CA ILE A 61 -10.23 -2.50 -4.27
C ILE A 61 -9.89 -3.39 -3.07
N GLY A 62 -9.00 -2.92 -2.20
CA GLY A 62 -8.53 -3.72 -1.09
C GLY A 62 -9.58 -3.91 0.01
N ILE A 63 -10.36 -2.88 0.34
CA ILE A 63 -11.50 -3.04 1.27
C ILE A 63 -12.51 -4.04 0.69
N GLY A 64 -12.88 -3.90 -0.59
CA GLY A 64 -13.81 -4.80 -1.26
C GLY A 64 -13.35 -6.26 -1.27
N ALA A 65 -12.05 -6.49 -1.40
CA ALA A 65 -11.44 -7.82 -1.38
C ALA A 65 -11.30 -8.40 0.03
N PHE A 66 -10.79 -7.62 0.99
CA PHE A 66 -10.30 -8.14 2.27
C PHE A 66 -11.22 -7.86 3.48
N ALA A 67 -12.28 -7.05 3.33
CA ALA A 67 -13.24 -6.82 4.42
C ALA A 67 -14.23 -7.99 4.64
N ARG A 68 -14.47 -8.80 3.60
CA ARG A 68 -15.50 -9.87 3.60
C ARG A 68 -15.09 -11.09 4.45
N GLY A 69 -15.40 -11.05 5.76
CA GLY A 69 -15.09 -12.14 6.70
C GLY A 69 -14.66 -11.73 8.12
N GLY A 70 -14.76 -10.44 8.46
CA GLY A 70 -14.51 -9.93 9.81
C GLY A 70 -13.02 -9.82 10.16
N LEU A 71 -12.71 -8.93 11.12
CA LEU A 71 -11.35 -8.75 11.68
C LEU A 71 -10.87 -9.93 12.53
N ALA A 72 -11.77 -10.84 12.91
CA ALA A 72 -11.51 -11.93 13.85
C ALA A 72 -11.00 -13.23 13.20
N ARG A 73 -10.70 -13.24 11.89
CA ARG A 73 -10.03 -14.38 11.25
C ARG A 73 -8.52 -14.25 11.42
N ASP A 74 -7.87 -15.30 11.92
CA ASP A 74 -6.41 -15.39 12.18
C ASP A 74 -5.52 -15.39 10.91
N ASP A 75 -5.98 -14.80 9.80
CA ASP A 75 -5.19 -14.66 8.59
C ASP A 75 -4.42 -13.34 8.58
N GLY A 76 -3.15 -13.41 8.99
CA GLY A 76 -2.25 -12.25 9.01
C GLY A 76 -2.05 -11.61 7.64
N PHE A 77 -2.09 -12.37 6.54
CA PHE A 77 -1.93 -11.80 5.19
C PHE A 77 -3.13 -10.94 4.84
N ARG A 78 -4.33 -11.42 5.17
CA ARG A 78 -5.56 -10.67 5.00
C ARG A 78 -5.60 -9.41 5.84
N LEU A 79 -5.21 -9.50 7.11
CA LEU A 79 -5.14 -8.34 8.01
C LEU A 79 -4.20 -7.27 7.47
N MET A 80 -3.01 -7.66 6.98
CA MET A 80 -2.05 -6.75 6.37
C MET A 80 -2.65 -5.98 5.18
N ASN A 81 -3.24 -6.69 4.22
CA ASN A 81 -3.81 -6.04 3.03
C ASN A 81 -5.01 -5.15 3.39
N LEU A 82 -5.86 -5.57 4.33
CA LEU A 82 -6.95 -4.73 4.82
C LEU A 82 -6.42 -3.45 5.48
N ALA A 83 -5.41 -3.56 6.33
CA ALA A 83 -4.81 -2.41 7.00
C ALA A 83 -4.13 -1.45 6.00
N ILE A 84 -3.47 -1.97 4.97
CA ILE A 84 -2.95 -1.16 3.85
C ILE A 84 -4.09 -0.39 3.17
N SER A 85 -5.19 -1.07 2.88
CA SER A 85 -6.36 -0.49 2.21
C SER A 85 -7.04 0.60 3.05
N VAL A 86 -7.15 0.39 4.36
CA VAL A 86 -7.67 1.41 5.30
C VAL A 86 -6.72 2.59 5.37
N GLY A 87 -5.40 2.36 5.44
CA GLY A 87 -4.41 3.44 5.41
C GLY A 87 -4.50 4.30 4.14
N LEU A 88 -4.79 3.68 2.98
CA LEU A 88 -5.04 4.41 1.73
C LEU A 88 -6.27 5.32 1.79
N VAL A 89 -7.28 5.03 2.62
CA VAL A 89 -8.40 5.97 2.85
C VAL A 89 -7.89 7.24 3.54
N PHE A 90 -7.04 7.09 4.56
CA PHE A 90 -6.47 8.23 5.26
C PHE A 90 -5.57 9.06 4.35
N PHE A 91 -4.77 8.42 3.49
CA PHE A 91 -3.99 9.13 2.47
C PHE A 91 -4.90 9.87 1.50
N PHE A 92 -5.95 9.25 0.97
CA PHE A 92 -6.95 9.94 0.14
C PHE A 92 -7.54 11.19 0.83
N VAL A 93 -7.96 11.05 2.10
CA VAL A 93 -8.51 12.18 2.87
C VAL A 93 -7.45 13.28 3.06
N ALA A 94 -6.21 12.90 3.33
CA ALA A 94 -5.10 13.84 3.45
C ALA A 94 -4.83 14.57 2.13
N ASP A 95 -4.78 13.87 1.00
CA ASP A 95 -4.50 14.46 -0.31
C ASP A 95 -5.60 15.45 -0.72
N VAL A 96 -6.87 15.10 -0.47
CA VAL A 96 -8.01 16.00 -0.68
C VAL A 96 -7.92 17.23 0.23
N ALA A 97 -7.57 17.03 1.50
CA ALA A 97 -7.40 18.13 2.45
C ALA A 97 -6.22 19.04 2.07
N GLU A 98 -5.09 18.48 1.65
CA GLU A 98 -3.92 19.22 1.16
C GLU A 98 -4.27 20.06 -0.06
N TYR A 99 -4.94 19.46 -1.04
CA TYR A 99 -5.41 20.16 -2.23
C TYR A 99 -6.37 21.31 -1.87
N ALA A 100 -7.35 21.07 -1.00
CA ALA A 100 -8.28 22.11 -0.55
C ALA A 100 -7.57 23.25 0.19
N LEU A 101 -6.62 22.93 1.07
CA LEU A 101 -5.85 23.91 1.85
C LEU A 101 -4.89 24.72 0.99
N SER A 102 -4.37 24.15 -0.11
CA SER A 102 -3.50 24.88 -1.05
C SER A 102 -4.18 26.09 -1.70
N SER A 103 -5.52 26.13 -1.69
CA SER A 103 -6.32 27.24 -2.22
C SER A 103 -6.61 28.34 -1.18
N VAL A 104 -6.19 28.17 0.08
CA VAL A 104 -6.48 29.09 1.19
C VAL A 104 -5.20 29.85 1.60
N PRO A 105 -5.22 31.21 1.69
CA PRO A 105 -4.03 32.01 2.02
C PRO A 105 -3.34 31.69 3.36
N GLN A 106 -4.06 31.08 4.31
CA GLN A 106 -3.53 30.63 5.61
C GLN A 106 -3.40 29.10 5.72
N GLY A 107 -3.59 28.37 4.62
CA GLY A 107 -3.62 26.91 4.59
C GLY A 107 -2.31 26.26 5.05
N ALA A 108 -1.18 26.95 4.95
CA ALA A 108 0.12 26.47 5.42
C ALA A 108 0.14 26.14 6.92
N GLN A 109 -0.60 26.89 7.74
CA GLN A 109 -0.68 26.64 9.19
C GLN A 109 -1.51 25.39 9.52
N LEU A 110 -2.38 24.97 8.61
CA LEU A 110 -3.23 23.79 8.76
C LEU A 110 -2.57 22.52 8.18
N SER A 111 -1.40 22.63 7.53
CA SER A 111 -0.65 21.49 6.99
C SER A 111 -0.29 20.45 8.05
N PHE A 112 -0.08 20.87 9.31
CA PHE A 112 0.15 19.96 10.43
C PHE A 112 -0.99 18.94 10.60
N ALA A 113 -2.25 19.37 10.46
CA ALA A 113 -3.40 18.49 10.58
C ALA A 113 -3.46 17.45 9.44
N VAL A 114 -3.07 17.85 8.22
CA VAL A 114 -2.96 16.94 7.07
C VAL A 114 -1.92 15.86 7.34
N TYR A 115 -0.73 16.24 7.80
CA TYR A 115 0.33 15.29 8.14
C TYR A 115 -0.09 14.34 9.26
N LEU A 116 -0.88 14.80 10.25
CA LEU A 116 -1.42 13.94 11.29
C LEU A 116 -2.36 12.85 10.73
N ILE A 117 -3.20 13.21 9.75
CA ILE A 117 -4.06 12.25 9.04
C ILE A 117 -3.21 11.22 8.29
N GLN A 118 -2.14 11.65 7.60
CA GLN A 118 -1.21 10.74 6.93
C GLN A 118 -0.51 9.79 7.91
N VAL A 119 -0.10 10.29 9.09
CA VAL A 119 0.46 9.47 10.16
C VAL A 119 -0.54 8.41 10.63
N CYS A 120 -1.83 8.75 10.79
CA CYS A 120 -2.85 7.75 11.10
C CYS A 120 -2.92 6.64 10.03
N GLY A 121 -2.90 7.01 8.74
CA GLY A 121 -2.87 6.04 7.64
C GLY A 121 -1.64 5.14 7.67
N LEU A 122 -0.47 5.72 7.94
CA LEU A 122 0.79 5.02 8.03
C LEU A 122 0.85 4.06 9.23
N LEU A 123 0.25 4.42 10.37
CA LEU A 123 0.14 3.52 11.52
C LEU A 123 -0.63 2.24 11.17
N PHE A 124 -1.70 2.33 10.37
CA PHE A 124 -2.39 1.13 9.88
C PHE A 124 -1.46 0.25 9.04
N TRP A 125 -0.66 0.83 8.15
CA TRP A 125 0.31 0.08 7.34
C TRP A 125 1.33 -0.62 8.23
N ILE A 126 1.92 0.10 9.18
CA ILE A 126 2.90 -0.44 10.13
C ILE A 126 2.30 -1.61 10.91
N ILE A 127 1.11 -1.43 11.49
CA ILE A 127 0.44 -2.49 12.29
C ILE A 127 0.19 -3.72 11.43
N GLY A 128 -0.37 -3.54 10.23
CA GLY A 128 -0.69 -4.65 9.32
C GLY A 128 0.55 -5.43 8.88
N ILE A 129 1.59 -4.73 8.44
CA ILE A 129 2.83 -5.35 7.94
C ILE A 129 3.61 -5.99 9.09
N ALA A 130 3.71 -5.35 10.25
CA ALA A 130 4.38 -5.91 11.42
C ALA A 130 3.67 -7.18 11.92
N ALA A 131 2.33 -7.19 11.94
CA ALA A 131 1.56 -8.37 12.29
C ALA A 131 1.85 -9.55 11.34
N TYR A 132 1.91 -9.29 10.03
CA TYR A 132 2.21 -10.33 9.05
C TYR A 132 3.66 -10.79 9.06
N LEU A 133 4.63 -9.88 9.27
CA LEU A 133 6.03 -10.23 9.49
C LEU A 133 6.19 -11.14 10.70
N ARG A 134 5.54 -10.80 11.82
CA ARG A 134 5.54 -11.61 13.04
C ARG A 134 4.97 -13.00 12.76
N ALA A 135 3.80 -13.09 12.14
CA ALA A 135 3.18 -14.37 11.80
C ALA A 135 4.07 -15.21 10.88
N SER A 136 4.69 -14.59 9.87
CA SER A 136 5.62 -15.26 8.95
C SER A 136 6.86 -15.78 9.68
N ASN A 137 7.40 -14.99 10.61
CA ASN A 137 8.56 -15.36 11.39
C ASN A 137 8.26 -16.46 12.42
N GLU A 138 7.07 -16.47 13.02
CA GLU A 138 6.63 -17.55 13.92
C GLU A 138 6.53 -18.90 13.19
N VAL A 139 6.12 -18.90 11.91
CA VAL A 139 6.04 -20.12 11.09
C VAL A 139 7.41 -20.57 10.57
N LEU A 140 8.26 -19.63 10.14
CA LEU A 140 9.52 -19.95 9.46
C LEU A 140 10.72 -20.04 10.41
N GLY A 141 10.61 -19.47 11.62
CA GLY A 141 11.66 -19.53 12.65
C GLY A 141 12.96 -18.80 12.28
N TYR A 142 12.92 -17.82 11.36
CA TYR A 142 14.12 -17.17 10.84
C TYR A 142 14.91 -16.39 11.88
N VAL A 143 14.21 -15.63 12.74
CA VAL A 143 14.84 -14.71 13.69
C VAL A 143 14.07 -14.74 15.01
N SER A 144 14.74 -14.58 16.15
CA SER A 144 14.03 -14.41 17.41
C SER A 144 13.21 -13.12 17.40
N THR A 145 11.97 -13.16 17.93
CA THR A 145 11.08 -11.99 17.99
C THR A 145 11.76 -10.77 18.62
N ARG A 146 12.62 -11.00 19.63
CA ARG A 146 13.40 -9.94 20.28
C ARG A 146 14.34 -9.23 19.31
N VAL A 147 15.07 -9.97 18.46
CA VAL A 147 16.01 -9.40 17.49
C VAL A 147 15.28 -8.57 16.43
N MET A 148 14.12 -9.03 15.97
CA MET A 148 13.30 -8.29 14.99
C MET A 148 12.84 -6.94 15.56
N TRP A 149 12.36 -6.92 16.81
CA TRP A 149 11.98 -5.68 17.49
C TRP A 149 13.17 -4.75 17.72
N THR A 150 14.31 -5.28 18.17
CA THR A 150 15.51 -4.45 18.37
C THR A 150 16.02 -3.86 17.06
N ALA A 151 16.00 -4.62 15.96
CA ALA A 151 16.40 -4.10 14.65
C ALA A 151 15.44 -3.00 14.16
N SER A 152 14.14 -3.20 14.37
CA SER A 152 13.11 -2.20 14.07
C SER A 152 13.35 -0.91 14.84
N VAL A 153 13.50 -0.98 16.17
CA VAL A 153 13.76 0.19 17.03
C VAL A 153 15.09 0.86 16.68
N ALA A 154 16.16 0.08 16.49
CA ALA A 154 17.47 0.63 16.14
C ALA A 154 17.45 1.37 14.78
N SER A 155 16.80 0.79 13.76
CA SER A 155 16.62 1.46 12.47
C SER A 155 15.79 2.74 12.60
N SER A 156 14.83 2.75 13.53
CA SER A 156 13.98 3.92 13.80
C SER A 156 14.76 5.08 14.38
N ILE A 157 15.59 4.79 15.38
CA ILE A 157 16.46 5.77 16.02
C ILE A 157 17.45 6.31 14.98
N LEU A 158 18.12 5.43 14.24
CA LEU A 158 19.13 5.81 13.25
C LEU A 158 18.54 6.70 12.14
N PHE A 159 17.37 6.36 11.60
CA PHE A 159 16.70 7.16 10.57
C PHE A 159 16.25 8.52 11.11
N SER A 160 15.69 8.56 12.33
CA SER A 160 15.29 9.83 12.98
C SER A 160 16.49 10.73 13.26
N SER A 161 17.60 10.16 13.73
CA SER A 161 18.85 10.88 13.94
C SER A 161 19.44 11.42 12.63
N LEU A 162 19.38 10.65 11.54
CA LEU A 162 19.82 11.12 10.22
C LEU A 162 18.96 12.29 9.70
N MET A 163 17.65 12.26 9.92
CA MET A 163 16.75 13.36 9.54
C MET A 163 17.03 14.62 10.34
N LEU A 164 17.24 14.49 11.65
CA LEU A 164 17.65 15.60 12.52
C LEU A 164 19.00 16.18 12.06
N LEU A 165 19.99 15.32 11.77
CA LEU A 165 21.29 15.74 11.28
C LEU A 165 21.16 16.48 9.93
N TRP A 166 20.35 15.96 9.01
CA TRP A 166 20.10 16.58 7.71
C TRP A 166 19.57 18.01 7.85
N GLU A 167 18.54 18.23 8.68
CA GLU A 167 18.00 19.57 8.92
C GLU A 167 19.01 20.51 9.57
N THR A 168 19.84 20.01 10.51
CA THR A 168 20.90 20.84 11.11
C THR A 168 21.96 21.27 10.10
N VAL A 169 22.30 20.41 9.12
CA VAL A 169 23.28 20.71 8.07
C VAL A 169 22.72 21.68 7.03
N ARG A 170 21.41 21.65 6.76
CA ARG A 170 20.74 22.53 5.79
C ARG A 170 20.74 24.00 6.23
N GLY A 171 21.15 24.32 7.45
CA GLY A 171 21.36 25.70 7.92
C GLY A 171 20.10 26.56 8.01
N SER A 172 18.94 25.96 7.80
CA SER A 172 17.63 26.59 7.99
C SER A 172 17.30 26.46 9.46
N HIS A 173 16.91 27.52 10.17
CA HIS A 173 16.31 27.36 11.49
C HIS A 173 15.11 26.42 11.33
N PRO A 174 15.19 25.16 11.80
CA PRO A 174 14.15 24.20 11.49
C PRO A 174 12.90 24.67 12.21
N ASP A 175 11.84 24.94 11.46
CA ASP A 175 10.52 25.04 12.06
C ASP A 175 10.22 23.67 12.67
N LEU A 176 10.36 23.60 14.00
CA LEU A 176 10.25 22.36 14.76
C LEU A 176 8.90 21.67 14.51
N PHE A 177 7.86 22.43 14.18
CA PHE A 177 6.54 21.89 13.83
C PHE A 177 6.53 21.21 12.46
N SER A 178 7.21 21.78 11.46
CA SER A 178 7.35 21.17 10.14
C SER A 178 8.18 19.88 10.22
N LEU A 179 9.26 19.89 11.00
CA LEU A 179 10.08 18.71 11.21
C LEU A 179 9.36 17.61 12.00
N ALA A 180 8.68 17.98 13.08
CA ALA A 180 7.94 17.04 13.93
C ALA A 180 6.78 16.35 13.20
N SER A 181 6.19 16.99 12.19
CA SER A 181 5.11 16.41 11.39
C SER A 181 5.60 15.53 10.24
N ARG A 182 6.71 15.89 9.58
CA ARG A 182 7.23 15.18 8.40
C ARG A 182 8.14 14.00 8.74
N ALA A 183 8.93 14.08 9.80
CA ALA A 183 9.86 13.02 10.18
C ALA A 183 9.16 11.68 10.48
N PRO A 184 8.02 11.64 11.21
CA PRO A 184 7.29 10.39 11.44
C PRO A 184 6.81 9.71 10.16
N ILE A 185 6.46 10.49 9.14
CA ILE A 185 5.96 9.97 7.86
C ILE A 185 7.10 9.29 7.11
N LEU A 186 8.23 9.97 6.92
CA LEU A 186 9.39 9.36 6.25
C LEU A 186 9.90 8.13 6.99
N PHE A 187 9.96 8.22 8.31
CA PHE A 187 10.39 7.11 9.15
C PHE A 187 9.45 5.90 8.99
N GLY A 188 8.14 6.10 9.14
CA GLY A 188 7.19 5.00 9.02
C GLY A 188 7.17 4.43 7.60
N LEU A 189 7.32 5.24 6.55
CA LEU A 189 7.43 4.76 5.17
C LEU A 189 8.70 3.95 4.94
N ALA A 190 9.84 4.39 5.47
CA ALA A 190 11.09 3.63 5.40
C ALA A 190 10.95 2.27 6.11
N PHE A 191 10.33 2.25 7.29
CA PHE A 191 10.04 1.02 8.02
C PHE A 191 9.14 0.07 7.21
N VAL A 192 8.05 0.59 6.64
CA VAL A 192 7.12 -0.18 5.78
C VAL A 192 7.86 -0.71 4.55
N ALA A 193 8.70 0.10 3.90
CA ALA A 193 9.47 -0.31 2.73
C ALA A 193 10.46 -1.44 3.05
N ILE A 194 11.24 -1.32 4.12
CA ILE A 194 12.20 -2.35 4.56
C ILE A 194 11.47 -3.64 4.93
N SER A 195 10.35 -3.52 5.65
CA SER A 195 9.52 -4.65 6.06
C SER A 195 8.94 -5.39 4.86
N MET A 196 8.43 -4.66 3.87
CA MET A 196 7.93 -5.21 2.61
C MET A 196 9.05 -5.85 1.78
N ALA A 197 10.25 -5.25 1.76
CA ALA A 197 11.41 -5.84 1.11
C ALA A 197 11.81 -7.19 1.75
N ALA A 198 11.78 -7.27 3.08
CA ALA A 198 12.03 -8.51 3.81
C ALA A 198 10.98 -9.58 3.48
N LEU A 199 9.70 -9.22 3.49
CA LEU A 199 8.61 -10.13 3.09
C LEU A 199 8.75 -10.59 1.65
N PHE A 200 9.04 -9.68 0.72
CA PHE A 200 9.27 -10.00 -0.68
C PHE A 200 10.45 -10.96 -0.84
N TRP A 201 11.55 -10.74 -0.13
CA TRP A 201 12.70 -11.63 -0.16
C TRP A 201 12.37 -13.04 0.32
N ILE A 202 11.63 -13.16 1.42
CA ILE A 202 11.16 -14.44 1.97
C ILE A 202 10.28 -15.17 0.95
N PHE A 203 9.33 -14.47 0.32
CA PHE A 203 8.35 -15.08 -0.58
C PHE A 203 8.71 -15.03 -2.07
N ARG A 204 9.98 -14.73 -2.42
CA ARG A 204 10.42 -14.45 -3.79
C ARG A 204 10.17 -15.58 -4.81
N THR A 205 10.12 -16.84 -4.35
CA THR A 205 9.88 -18.01 -5.20
C THR A 205 8.41 -18.47 -5.24
N GLY A 206 7.53 -17.84 -4.45
CA GLY A 206 6.14 -18.26 -4.29
C GLY A 206 5.14 -17.45 -5.13
N ARG A 207 3.87 -17.85 -5.09
CA ARG A 207 2.75 -17.11 -5.70
C ARG A 207 2.51 -15.73 -5.06
N LEU A 208 3.00 -15.54 -3.83
CA LEU A 208 2.98 -14.28 -3.10
C LEU A 208 4.08 -13.29 -3.57
N SER A 209 5.07 -13.73 -4.35
CA SER A 209 6.15 -12.87 -4.84
C SER A 209 5.62 -11.64 -5.60
N LEU A 210 4.61 -11.85 -6.45
CA LEU A 210 4.02 -10.80 -7.28
C LEU A 210 3.31 -9.71 -6.48
N PRO A 211 2.30 -10.01 -5.62
CA PRO A 211 1.67 -8.98 -4.82
C PRO A 211 2.66 -8.32 -3.85
N MET A 212 3.59 -9.06 -3.24
CA MET A 212 4.61 -8.47 -2.35
C MET A 212 5.57 -7.56 -3.10
N GLY A 213 6.02 -7.97 -4.30
CA GLY A 213 6.91 -7.17 -5.14
C GLY A 213 6.26 -5.87 -5.59
N LEU A 214 5.02 -5.93 -6.08
CA LEU A 214 4.25 -4.73 -6.42
C LEU A 214 4.02 -3.84 -5.19
N GLY A 215 3.66 -4.43 -4.05
CA GLY A 215 3.45 -3.69 -2.81
C GLY A 215 4.72 -2.96 -2.37
N PHE A 216 5.85 -3.65 -2.39
CA PHE A 216 7.16 -3.06 -2.11
C PHE A 216 7.49 -1.93 -3.08
N THR A 217 7.34 -2.14 -4.40
CA THR A 217 7.59 -1.10 -5.40
C THR A 217 6.72 0.13 -5.18
N GLY A 218 5.42 -0.04 -4.91
CA GLY A 218 4.50 1.06 -4.62
C GLY A 218 4.91 1.85 -3.39
N VAL A 219 5.18 1.18 -2.26
CA VAL A 219 5.67 1.84 -1.03
C VAL A 219 7.00 2.54 -1.27
N PHE A 220 7.92 1.92 -2.02
CA PHE A 220 9.24 2.49 -2.29
C PHE A 220 9.17 3.75 -3.16
N LEU A 221 8.31 3.77 -4.18
CA LEU A 221 8.05 4.97 -4.97
C LEU A 221 7.41 6.07 -4.11
N PHE A 222 6.49 5.71 -3.21
CA PHE A 222 5.89 6.67 -2.29
C PHE A 222 6.90 7.25 -1.29
N LEU A 223 7.87 6.44 -0.83
CA LEU A 223 8.99 6.89 -0.01
C LEU A 223 9.90 7.83 -0.80
N ILE A 224 10.25 7.51 -2.06
CA ILE A 224 11.04 8.39 -2.92
C ILE A 224 10.30 9.71 -3.11
N GLN A 225 9.01 9.67 -3.40
CA GLN A 225 8.17 10.84 -3.58
C GLN A 225 8.19 11.75 -2.33
N ASN A 226 7.99 11.18 -1.14
CA ASN A 226 7.97 11.94 0.11
C ASN A 226 9.36 12.47 0.48
N PHE A 227 10.42 11.72 0.21
CA PHE A 227 11.78 12.17 0.46
C PHE A 227 12.18 13.28 -0.53
N ALA A 228 11.86 13.09 -1.80
CA ALA A 228 12.11 14.04 -2.86
C ALA A 228 11.33 15.34 -2.66
N SER A 229 10.07 15.30 -2.22
CA SER A 229 9.30 16.52 -1.93
C SER A 229 9.85 17.32 -0.75
N GLN A 230 10.58 16.69 0.17
CA GLN A 230 11.20 17.35 1.33
C GLN A 230 12.62 17.86 1.03
N VAL A 231 13.37 17.11 0.23
CA VAL A 231 14.78 17.42 -0.09
C VAL A 231 14.90 18.31 -1.33
N LEU A 232 14.11 18.03 -2.36
CA LEU A 232 14.12 18.78 -3.62
C LEU A 232 13.26 20.04 -3.53
N LEU A 233 13.52 20.99 -4.42
CA LEU A 233 12.89 22.31 -4.47
C LEU A 233 11.36 22.21 -4.68
N GLU A 234 10.60 23.14 -4.09
CA GLU A 234 9.14 23.29 -4.22
C GLU A 234 8.64 23.35 -5.68
N SER A 235 9.52 23.67 -6.63
CA SER A 235 9.21 23.72 -8.06
C SER A 235 8.90 22.34 -8.66
N LEU A 236 9.33 21.24 -8.01
CA LEU A 236 9.08 19.87 -8.48
C LEU A 236 7.81 19.23 -7.90
N THR A 237 7.13 19.90 -6.96
CA THR A 237 5.97 19.34 -6.24
C THR A 237 4.89 18.75 -7.16
N PRO A 238 4.47 19.41 -8.25
CA PRO A 238 3.46 18.83 -9.15
C PRO A 238 3.91 17.53 -9.83
N TYR A 239 5.21 17.35 -10.11
CA TYR A 239 5.72 16.11 -10.68
C TYR A 239 5.80 15.00 -9.63
N MET A 240 6.06 15.37 -8.37
CA MET A 240 6.02 14.42 -7.25
C MET A 240 4.62 13.87 -7.01
N GLN A 241 3.57 14.65 -7.25
CA GLN A 241 2.19 14.16 -7.16
C GLN A 241 1.86 13.10 -8.24
N ILE A 242 2.48 13.17 -9.44
CA ILE A 242 2.35 12.10 -10.44
C ILE A 242 2.96 10.80 -9.91
N LEU A 243 4.14 10.89 -9.29
CA LEU A 243 4.82 9.75 -8.69
C LEU A 243 4.00 9.13 -7.55
N ALA A 244 3.30 9.95 -6.76
CA ALA A 244 2.35 9.48 -5.74
C ALA A 244 1.15 8.75 -6.36
N ALA A 245 0.54 9.31 -7.41
CA ALA A 245 -0.54 8.64 -8.14
C ALA A 245 -0.11 7.27 -8.69
N GLU A 246 1.08 7.18 -9.31
CA GLU A 246 1.65 5.91 -9.79
C GLU A 246 1.89 4.92 -8.64
N ALA A 247 2.43 5.39 -7.52
CA ALA A 247 2.63 4.57 -6.32
C ALA A 247 1.29 3.98 -5.82
N TYR A 248 0.22 4.77 -5.75
CA TYR A 248 -1.11 4.29 -5.36
C TYR A 248 -1.68 3.28 -6.36
N LEU A 249 -1.52 3.51 -7.67
CA LEU A 249 -1.96 2.54 -8.68
C LEU A 249 -1.21 1.21 -8.58
N ILE A 250 0.10 1.24 -8.31
CA ILE A 250 0.91 0.04 -8.09
C ILE A 250 0.48 -0.69 -6.82
N LEU A 251 0.15 0.04 -5.74
CA LEU A 251 -0.44 -0.55 -4.53
C LEU A 251 -1.81 -1.17 -4.82
N GLY A 252 -2.66 -0.53 -5.63
CA GLY A 252 -3.92 -1.10 -6.10
C GLY A 252 -3.73 -2.40 -6.90
N ALA A 253 -2.68 -2.47 -7.73
CA ALA A 253 -2.28 -3.68 -8.45
C ALA A 253 -1.86 -4.79 -7.49
N SER A 254 -1.06 -4.46 -6.49
CA SER A 254 -0.65 -5.37 -5.42
C SER A 254 -1.85 -5.98 -4.69
N LEU A 255 -2.79 -5.13 -4.24
CA LEU A 255 -4.01 -5.56 -3.56
C LEU A 255 -4.89 -6.44 -4.45
N SER A 256 -5.02 -6.10 -5.73
CA SER A 256 -5.77 -6.89 -6.70
C SER A 256 -5.14 -8.27 -6.92
N ALA A 257 -3.81 -8.32 -7.07
CA ALA A 257 -3.07 -9.57 -7.22
C ALA A 257 -3.18 -10.44 -5.96
N ALA A 258 -3.11 -9.84 -4.78
CA ALA A 258 -3.33 -10.51 -3.50
C ALA A 258 -4.75 -11.09 -3.38
N ALA A 259 -5.76 -10.35 -3.81
CA ALA A 259 -7.15 -10.78 -3.78
C ALA A 259 -7.42 -12.01 -4.65
N LEU A 260 -6.74 -12.12 -5.80
CA LEU A 260 -6.83 -13.29 -6.68
C LEU A 260 -6.32 -14.57 -6.01
N LEU A 261 -5.38 -14.47 -5.08
CA LEU A 261 -4.85 -15.62 -4.34
C LEU A 261 -5.83 -16.13 -3.26
N GLN A 262 -6.71 -15.26 -2.75
CA GLN A 262 -7.67 -15.62 -1.70
C GLN A 262 -8.99 -16.18 -2.22
N ARG A 263 -9.25 -16.14 -3.54
CA ARG A 263 -10.49 -16.70 -4.08
C ARG A 263 -10.49 -18.22 -3.86
N PRO A 264 -11.41 -18.76 -3.06
CA PRO A 264 -11.49 -20.21 -2.86
C PRO A 264 -11.68 -20.87 -4.22
N SER A 265 -10.92 -21.94 -4.50
CA SER A 265 -11.16 -22.73 -5.69
C SER A 265 -12.54 -23.35 -5.55
N ILE A 266 -13.53 -22.83 -6.29
CA ILE A 266 -14.94 -23.28 -6.31
C ILE A 266 -15.07 -24.78 -6.68
N ALA A 267 -13.97 -25.46 -7.01
CA ALA A 267 -13.94 -26.80 -7.59
C ALA A 267 -13.85 -27.98 -6.59
N SER A 268 -14.04 -27.78 -5.29
CA SER A 268 -14.27 -28.89 -4.37
C SER A 268 -15.53 -28.64 -3.53
N SER A 269 -16.64 -28.33 -4.20
CA SER A 269 -17.90 -28.88 -3.68
C SER A 269 -17.71 -30.39 -3.71
N PRO A 270 -17.68 -31.10 -2.57
CA PRO A 270 -17.96 -32.52 -2.64
C PRO A 270 -19.33 -32.58 -3.31
N ILE A 271 -19.39 -33.19 -4.48
CA ILE A 271 -20.65 -33.71 -4.96
C ILE A 271 -20.94 -34.83 -3.95
N ASP A 272 -21.55 -34.46 -2.83
CA ASP A 272 -22.29 -35.35 -1.95
C ASP A 272 -23.53 -35.79 -2.74
N GLY A 273 -23.26 -36.54 -3.82
CA GLY A 273 -24.19 -37.32 -4.59
C GLY A 273 -24.14 -38.78 -4.15
N ASN A 274 -23.63 -39.07 -2.95
CA ASN A 274 -23.97 -40.33 -2.29
C ASN A 274 -25.38 -40.17 -1.71
N HIS A 275 -26.37 -40.19 -2.62
CA HIS A 275 -27.71 -40.60 -2.28
C HIS A 275 -27.60 -42.00 -1.68
N GLY A 276 -27.47 -42.06 -0.36
CA GLY A 276 -27.64 -43.29 0.40
C GLY A 276 -28.99 -43.87 0.00
N ALA A 277 -28.95 -44.95 -0.76
CA ALA A 277 -30.13 -45.74 -1.05
C ALA A 277 -30.80 -46.11 0.29
N PRO A 278 -32.11 -45.93 0.44
CA PRO A 278 -32.81 -46.36 1.65
C PRO A 278 -32.61 -47.86 1.81
N LEU A 279 -32.03 -48.28 2.94
CA LEU A 279 -31.93 -49.69 3.32
C LEU A 279 -33.35 -50.28 3.39
N PRO A 280 -33.59 -51.47 2.81
CA PRO A 280 -34.91 -52.09 2.86
C PRO A 280 -35.28 -52.42 4.32
N PRO A 281 -36.56 -52.26 4.69
CA PRO A 281 -37.04 -52.55 6.03
C PRO A 281 -36.80 -54.02 6.35
N THR A 282 -35.99 -54.29 7.37
CA THR A 282 -35.87 -55.61 7.98
C THR A 282 -37.24 -56.00 8.54
N ALA A 283 -37.83 -57.04 7.97
CA ALA A 283 -39.05 -57.67 8.48
C ALA A 283 -38.80 -58.22 9.89
N GLY A 284 -39.58 -57.72 10.86
CA GLY A 284 -39.64 -58.28 12.20
C GLY A 284 -40.45 -59.58 12.22
N ALA A 285 -39.91 -60.57 12.94
CA ALA A 285 -40.59 -61.78 13.40
C ALA A 285 -41.39 -61.49 14.68
#